data_AF-Q64AL0-F1
#
_entry.id   AF-Q64AL0-F1
#
_cell.length_a   1.000
_cell.length_b   1.000
_cell.length_c   1.000
_cell.angle_alpha   90.00
_cell.angle_beta   90.00
_cell.angle_gamma   90.00
#
_symmetry.space_group_name_H-M   'P 1'
#
loop_
_entity.id
_entity.type
_entity.pdbx_description
1 polymer ?
#
loop_
_entity_poly.entity_id
_entity_poly.type
_entity_poly.pdbx_seq_one_letter_code
_entity_poly.pdbx_strand_id
1 'polypeptide(L)'
;MHPQIQTLIEIIKTTVKQDIISIILFGSAARGHLKKESDIDLLIIVKEYNEPVCKEYWKQIKKNAYQMLGIPIDPIFAEEKALTDFTSPFYLDVIADGKVIYGKDVLDKTTFERYNIAPITTGGVRIGWRVSA
;
A
#
# COMPACT_ATOMS: atom_id res chain seq x y z
N MET A 1 -10.00 0.79 15.15
CA MET A 1 -9.45 0.05 14.00
C MET A 1 -10.31 -1.19 13.79
N HIS A 2 -10.67 -1.54 12.54
CA HIS A 2 -11.58 -2.67 12.28
C HIS A 2 -10.89 -3.99 12.67
N PRO A 3 -11.56 -4.96 13.34
CA PRO A 3 -10.92 -6.20 13.82
C PRO A 3 -10.17 -6.97 12.74
N GLN A 4 -10.68 -6.98 11.51
CA GLN A 4 -10.07 -7.64 10.35
C GLN A 4 -8.68 -7.06 10.00
N ILE A 5 -8.47 -5.74 10.18
CA ILE A 5 -7.20 -5.09 9.87
C ILE A 5 -6.12 -5.52 10.89
N GLN A 6 -6.48 -5.67 12.16
CA GLN A 6 -5.54 -6.15 13.18
C GLN A 6 -5.07 -7.57 12.86
N THR A 7 -6.01 -8.48 12.52
CA THR A 7 -5.67 -9.85 12.14
C THR A 7 -4.78 -9.88 10.89
N LEU A 8 -5.06 -9.02 9.90
CA LEU A 8 -4.26 -8.92 8.69
C LEU A 8 -2.82 -8.47 8.99
N ILE A 9 -2.65 -7.46 9.85
CA ILE A 9 -1.32 -7.02 10.31
C ILE A 9 -0.56 -8.18 10.97
N GLU A 10 -1.21 -8.97 11.82
CA GLU A 10 -0.55 -10.12 12.46
C GLU A 10 -0.21 -11.24 11.47
N ILE A 11 -1.07 -11.52 10.49
CA ILE A 11 -0.75 -12.46 9.40
C ILE A 11 0.50 -12.01 8.65
N ILE A 12 0.61 -10.73 8.33
CA ILE A 12 1.77 -10.17 7.62
C ILE A 12 3.03 -10.29 8.48
N LYS A 13 2.99 -9.83 9.73
CA LYS A 13 4.13 -9.88 10.66
C LYS A 13 4.63 -11.30 10.94
N THR A 14 3.71 -12.27 11.01
CA THR A 14 4.07 -13.67 11.23
C THR A 14 4.60 -14.34 9.96
N THR A 15 4.21 -13.88 8.79
CA THR A 15 4.63 -14.45 7.49
C THR A 15 5.97 -13.87 7.03
N VAL A 16 6.12 -12.56 7.05
CA VAL A 16 7.31 -11.85 6.57
C VAL A 16 8.43 -12.00 7.58
N LYS A 17 9.51 -12.70 7.22
CA LYS A 17 10.64 -13.01 8.11
C LYS A 17 11.79 -12.00 8.03
N GLN A 18 11.47 -10.77 7.66
CA GLN A 18 12.43 -9.67 7.53
C GLN A 18 11.82 -8.39 8.12
N ASP A 19 12.66 -7.35 8.26
CA ASP A 19 12.26 -6.06 8.82
C ASP A 19 11.18 -5.40 7.95
N ILE A 20 9.96 -5.34 8.49
CA ILE A 20 8.86 -4.53 7.94
C ILE A 20 9.01 -3.12 8.50
N ILE A 21 9.21 -2.15 7.61
CA ILE A 21 9.29 -0.73 7.95
C ILE A 21 7.89 -0.14 8.11
N SER A 22 6.99 -0.45 7.18
CA SER A 22 5.64 0.11 7.15
C SER A 22 4.66 -0.82 6.43
N ILE A 23 3.40 -0.82 6.85
CA ILE A 23 2.28 -1.43 6.10
C ILE A 23 1.28 -0.32 5.81
N ILE A 24 0.98 -0.12 4.54
CA ILE A 24 0.12 0.97 4.06
C ILE A 24 -1.10 0.35 3.37
N LEU A 25 -2.29 0.70 3.83
CA LEU A 25 -3.53 0.46 3.12
C LEU A 25 -3.66 1.50 2.01
N PHE A 26 -3.88 1.09 0.76
CA PHE A 26 -4.13 2.00 -0.34
C PHE A 26 -5.37 1.58 -1.16
N GLY A 27 -5.58 2.22 -2.30
CA GLY A 27 -6.62 1.81 -3.23
C GLY A 27 -8.03 2.22 -2.79
N SER A 28 -9.01 1.41 -3.16
CA SER A 28 -10.43 1.73 -2.91
C SER A 28 -10.78 1.73 -1.41
N ALA A 29 -10.12 0.86 -0.64
CA ALA A 29 -10.31 0.74 0.80
C ALA A 29 -9.80 1.96 1.58
N ALA A 30 -8.70 2.59 1.13
CA ALA A 30 -8.16 3.80 1.75
C ALA A 30 -9.05 5.04 1.51
N ARG A 31 -9.77 5.08 0.38
CA ARG A 31 -10.67 6.19 -0.01
C ARG A 31 -12.07 6.13 0.62
N GLY A 32 -12.30 5.25 1.60
CA GLY A 32 -13.56 5.18 2.35
C GLY A 32 -14.66 4.33 1.70
N HIS A 33 -14.35 3.60 0.63
CA HIS A 33 -15.27 2.67 -0.04
C HIS A 33 -14.97 1.21 0.33
N LEU A 34 -14.83 0.90 1.61
CA LEU A 34 -14.82 -0.48 2.10
C LEU A 34 -16.22 -1.08 1.89
N LYS A 35 -16.46 -1.61 0.70
CA LYS A 35 -17.59 -2.53 0.48
C LYS A 35 -17.21 -3.85 1.13
N LYS A 36 -18.19 -4.61 1.63
CA LYS A 36 -17.97 -5.92 2.27
C LYS A 36 -17.22 -6.94 1.39
N GLU A 37 -17.10 -6.66 0.09
CA GLU A 37 -16.54 -7.52 -0.96
C GLU A 37 -15.27 -6.93 -1.60
N SER A 38 -14.80 -5.74 -1.19
CA SER A 38 -13.66 -5.09 -1.85
C SER A 38 -12.33 -5.73 -1.45
N ASP A 39 -11.51 -6.05 -2.45
CA ASP A 39 -10.11 -6.45 -2.29
C ASP A 39 -9.37 -5.44 -1.40
N ILE A 40 -8.59 -5.93 -0.44
CA ILE A 40 -7.73 -5.08 0.39
C ILE A 40 -6.35 -4.96 -0.27
N ASP A 41 -6.05 -3.77 -0.77
CA ASP A 41 -4.76 -3.43 -1.37
C ASP A 41 -3.77 -2.95 -0.30
N LEU A 42 -2.60 -3.59 -0.23
CA LEU A 42 -1.57 -3.28 0.76
C LEU A 42 -0.21 -3.04 0.13
N LEU A 43 0.49 -1.99 0.55
CA LEU A 43 1.90 -1.81 0.26
C LEU A 43 2.69 -2.12 1.53
N ILE A 44 3.56 -3.11 1.46
CA ILE A 44 4.43 -3.56 2.55
C ILE A 44 5.84 -3.07 2.24
N ILE A 45 6.29 -2.09 3.03
CA ILE A 45 7.65 -1.55 2.92
C ILE A 45 8.58 -2.41 3.74
N VAL A 46 9.57 -2.99 3.09
CA VAL A 46 10.60 -3.83 3.68
C VAL A 46 11.95 -3.15 3.58
N LYS A 47 12.87 -3.50 4.49
CA LYS A 47 14.22 -2.93 4.49
C LYS A 47 15.03 -3.31 3.25
N GLU A 48 14.88 -4.54 2.78
CA GLU A 48 15.55 -5.06 1.60
C GLU A 48 14.55 -5.86 0.76
N TYR A 49 14.42 -5.50 -0.51
CA TYR A 49 13.54 -6.22 -1.43
C TYR A 49 14.31 -7.32 -2.15
N ASN A 50 13.82 -8.54 -1.97
CA ASN A 50 14.27 -9.72 -2.71
C ASN A 50 13.06 -10.36 -3.38
N GLU A 51 13.00 -10.35 -4.71
CA GLU A 51 11.82 -10.78 -5.47
C GLU A 51 11.41 -12.23 -5.18
N PRO A 52 12.31 -13.25 -5.24
CA PRO A 52 11.94 -14.62 -4.90
C PRO A 52 11.34 -14.76 -3.49
N VAL A 53 11.92 -14.10 -2.50
CA VAL A 53 11.47 -14.15 -1.10
C VAL A 53 10.13 -13.42 -0.92
N CYS A 54 9.99 -12.22 -1.47
CA CYS A 54 8.76 -11.43 -1.39
C CYS A 54 7.61 -12.13 -2.13
N LYS A 55 7.89 -12.80 -3.25
CA LYS A 55 6.90 -13.61 -3.97
C LYS A 55 6.40 -14.79 -3.14
N GLU A 56 7.25 -15.38 -2.31
CA GLU A 56 6.85 -16.45 -1.39
C GLU A 56 6.00 -15.90 -0.24
N TYR A 57 6.40 -14.77 0.35
CA TYR A 57 5.57 -14.07 1.35
C TYR A 57 4.20 -13.69 0.77
N TRP A 58 4.15 -13.14 -0.44
CA TRP A 58 2.92 -12.79 -1.13
C TRP A 58 1.94 -13.96 -1.18
N LYS A 59 2.40 -15.15 -1.59
CA LYS A 59 1.56 -16.36 -1.67
C LYS A 59 1.03 -16.75 -0.29
N GLN A 60 1.89 -16.75 0.72
CA GLN A 60 1.53 -17.15 2.08
C GLN A 60 0.55 -16.18 2.72
N ILE A 61 0.77 -14.87 2.59
CA ILE A 61 -0.15 -13.85 3.12
C ILE A 61 -1.52 -13.99 2.46
N LYS A 62 -1.60 -14.10 1.12
CA LYS A 62 -2.88 -14.29 0.41
C LYS A 62 -3.61 -15.54 0.87
N LYS A 63 -2.91 -16.66 0.97
CA LYS A 63 -3.48 -17.92 1.44
C LYS A 63 -4.02 -17.79 2.87
N ASN A 64 -3.20 -17.27 3.79
CA ASN A 64 -3.55 -17.17 5.21
C ASN A 64 -4.68 -16.16 5.45
N ALA A 65 -4.65 -15.00 4.77
CA ALA A 65 -5.71 -14.01 4.85
C ALA A 65 -7.04 -14.56 4.33
N TYR A 66 -7.04 -15.25 3.19
CA TYR A 66 -8.25 -15.88 2.67
C TYR A 66 -8.78 -16.95 3.62
N GLN A 67 -7.91 -17.81 4.16
CA GLN A 67 -8.31 -18.88 5.09
C GLN A 67 -8.85 -18.36 6.43
N MET A 68 -8.27 -17.29 6.99
CA MET A 68 -8.65 -16.78 8.31
C MET A 68 -9.75 -15.73 8.28
N LEU A 69 -9.83 -14.95 7.21
CA LEU A 69 -10.72 -13.78 7.14
C LEU A 69 -11.74 -13.87 6.00
N GLY A 70 -11.57 -14.79 5.04
CA GLY A 70 -12.45 -14.91 3.87
C GLY A 70 -12.38 -13.72 2.93
N ILE A 71 -11.35 -12.87 3.06
CA ILE A 71 -11.18 -11.66 2.25
C ILE A 71 -10.03 -11.83 1.26
N PRO A 72 -10.23 -11.47 -0.01
CA PRO A 72 -9.13 -11.33 -0.95
C PRO A 72 -8.27 -10.11 -0.58
N ILE A 73 -6.97 -10.27 -0.70
CA ILE A 73 -5.99 -9.22 -0.47
C ILE A 73 -5.00 -9.19 -1.63
N ASP A 74 -4.42 -8.02 -1.90
CA ASP A 74 -3.32 -7.88 -2.85
C ASP A 74 -2.14 -7.11 -2.22
N PRO A 75 -1.19 -7.83 -1.60
CA PRO A 75 0.01 -7.20 -1.06
C PRO A 75 1.00 -6.90 -2.20
N ILE A 76 1.62 -5.73 -2.13
CA ILE A 76 2.74 -5.30 -2.96
C ILE A 76 3.91 -5.07 -2.03
N PHE A 77 5.09 -5.55 -2.40
CA PHE A 77 6.33 -5.34 -1.63
C PHE A 77 7.19 -4.30 -2.33
N ALA A 78 7.74 -3.38 -1.55
CA ALA A 78 8.70 -2.40 -2.05
C ALA A 78 9.68 -1.97 -0.95
N GLU A 79 10.76 -1.31 -1.33
CA GLU A 79 11.63 -0.57 -0.41
C GLU A 79 11.14 0.88 -0.26
N GLU A 80 11.56 1.56 0.81
CA GLU A 80 11.19 2.95 1.07
C GLU A 80 11.56 3.89 -0.10
N LYS A 81 12.68 3.62 -0.79
CA LYS A 81 13.12 4.38 -1.97
C LYS A 81 12.11 4.40 -3.12
N ALA A 82 11.22 3.40 -3.19
CA ALA A 82 10.21 3.34 -4.25
C ALA A 82 9.19 4.48 -4.13
N LEU A 83 8.96 5.01 -2.91
CA LEU A 83 8.11 6.18 -2.68
C LEU A 83 8.74 7.49 -3.16
N THR A 84 9.98 7.46 -3.66
CA THR A 84 10.61 8.61 -4.32
C THR A 84 10.56 8.52 -5.85
N ASP A 85 9.98 7.45 -6.42
CA ASP A 85 9.72 7.36 -7.85
C ASP A 85 8.43 8.08 -8.23
N PHE A 86 8.57 9.38 -8.51
CA PHE A 86 7.46 10.23 -8.92
C PHE A 86 7.03 10.03 -10.37
N THR A 87 7.71 9.16 -11.13
CA THR A 87 7.27 8.78 -12.48
C THR A 87 6.18 7.71 -12.45
N SER A 88 6.01 7.04 -11.31
CA SER A 88 5.00 6.01 -11.08
C SER A 88 3.70 6.62 -10.53
N PRO A 89 2.60 6.64 -11.31
CA PRO A 89 1.30 7.11 -10.82
C PRO A 89 0.82 6.29 -9.61
N PHE A 90 1.20 5.01 -9.54
CA PHE A 90 0.90 4.13 -8.43
C PHE A 90 1.46 4.66 -7.10
N TYR A 91 2.76 5.00 -7.04
CA TYR A 91 3.34 5.50 -5.80
C TYR A 91 2.79 6.88 -5.43
N LEU A 92 2.50 7.73 -6.41
CA LEU A 92 1.81 9.01 -6.16
C LEU A 92 0.42 8.80 -5.56
N ASP A 93 -0.35 7.81 -6.04
CA ASP A 93 -1.64 7.46 -5.45
C ASP A 93 -1.49 6.96 -4.00
N VAL A 94 -0.48 6.13 -3.72
CA VAL A 94 -0.19 5.66 -2.37
C VAL A 94 0.20 6.82 -1.44
N ILE A 95 1.04 7.76 -1.89
CA ILE A 95 1.43 8.93 -1.09
C ILE A 95 0.23 9.85 -0.83
N ALA A 96 -0.63 10.05 -1.83
CA ALA A 96 -1.80 10.92 -1.71
C ALA A 96 -2.84 10.37 -0.74
N ASP A 97 -3.24 9.11 -0.94
CA ASP A 97 -4.46 8.54 -0.35
C ASP A 97 -4.16 7.40 0.63
N GLY A 98 -2.94 6.88 0.63
CA GLY A 98 -2.55 5.76 1.47
C GLY A 98 -2.68 6.08 2.96
N LYS A 99 -2.92 5.03 3.74
CA LYS A 99 -3.01 5.08 5.19
C LYS A 99 -2.05 4.07 5.80
N VAL A 100 -1.08 4.56 6.56
CA VAL A 100 -0.20 3.71 7.35
C VAL A 100 -1.03 3.05 8.44
N ILE A 101 -1.03 1.71 8.44
CA ILE A 101 -1.74 0.89 9.43
C ILE A 101 -0.78 0.20 10.40
N TYR A 102 0.52 0.18 10.09
CA TYR A 102 1.58 -0.34 10.96
C TYR A 102 2.94 0.26 10.60
N GLY A 103 3.80 0.45 11.60
CA GLY A 103 5.20 0.85 11.41
C GLY A 103 5.43 2.35 11.28
N LYS A 104 6.54 2.73 10.64
CA LYS A 104 6.95 4.12 10.40
C LYS A 104 5.99 4.79 9.41
N ASP A 105 5.67 6.06 9.64
CA ASP A 105 5.04 6.88 8.61
C ASP A 105 6.07 7.30 7.55
N VAL A 106 5.89 6.77 6.34
CA VAL A 106 6.78 6.97 5.19
C VAL A 106 6.11 7.77 4.08
N LEU A 107 4.87 8.24 4.29
CA LEU A 107 4.10 8.95 3.27
C LEU A 107 4.39 10.46 3.35
N ASP A 108 5.36 10.95 2.58
CA ASP A 108 5.68 12.37 2.51
C ASP A 108 4.75 13.12 1.55
N LYS A 109 3.62 13.61 2.06
CA LYS A 109 2.66 14.42 1.29
C LYS A 109 3.22 15.78 0.86
N THR A 110 4.30 16.28 1.48
CA THR A 110 4.92 17.55 1.05
C THR A 110 5.57 17.43 -0.33
N THR A 111 5.80 16.20 -0.82
CA THR A 111 6.28 15.91 -2.17
C THR A 111 5.44 16.58 -3.26
N PHE A 112 4.10 16.64 -3.10
CA PHE A 112 3.24 17.24 -4.12
C PHE A 112 3.54 18.73 -4.32
N GLU A 113 3.76 19.46 -3.22
CA GLU A 113 4.15 20.86 -3.27
C GLU A 113 5.61 21.01 -3.73
N ARG A 114 6.52 20.21 -3.15
CA ARG A 114 7.97 20.28 -3.41
C ARG A 114 8.32 20.09 -4.88
N TYR A 115 7.61 19.21 -5.58
CA TYR A 115 7.86 18.88 -6.99
C TYR A 115 6.77 19.39 -7.93
N ASN A 116 5.88 20.27 -7.45
CA ASN A 116 4.77 20.83 -8.21
C ASN A 116 3.93 19.76 -8.94
N ILE A 117 3.64 18.65 -8.24
CA ILE A 117 2.86 17.54 -8.75
C ILE A 117 1.38 17.82 -8.46
N ALA A 118 0.59 17.92 -9.51
CA ALA A 118 -0.84 18.22 -9.40
C ALA A 118 -1.70 17.06 -9.93
N PRO A 119 -2.84 16.73 -9.30
CA PRO A 119 -3.74 15.72 -9.83
C PRO A 119 -4.40 16.22 -11.13
N ILE A 120 -4.51 15.33 -12.12
CA ILE A 120 -5.33 15.53 -13.31
C ILE A 120 -6.68 14.90 -13.01
N THR A 121 -7.76 15.68 -13.11
CA THR A 121 -9.12 15.21 -12.82
C THR A 121 -10.07 15.41 -13.99
N THR A 122 -11.00 14.47 -14.18
CA THR A 122 -12.12 14.58 -15.10
C THR A 122 -13.39 14.11 -14.41
N GLY A 123 -14.49 14.87 -14.49
CA GLY A 123 -15.74 14.53 -13.81
C GLY A 123 -15.61 14.33 -12.29
N GLY A 124 -14.65 14.99 -11.64
CA GLY A 124 -14.36 14.81 -10.20
C GLY A 124 -13.52 13.58 -9.85
N VAL A 125 -13.08 12.80 -10.84
CA VAL A 125 -12.24 11.61 -10.64
C VAL A 125 -10.79 11.92 -11.02
N ARG A 126 -9.83 11.54 -10.17
CA ARG A 126 -8.39 11.61 -10.49
C ARG A 126 -8.06 10.54 -11.53
N ILE A 127 -7.56 10.97 -12.69
CA ILE A 127 -7.17 10.10 -13.82
C ILE A 127 -5.66 10.04 -14.03
N GLY A 128 -4.90 10.85 -13.28
CA GLY A 128 -3.45 10.84 -13.34
C GLY A 128 -2.84 12.00 -12.58
N TRP A 129 -1.56 12.21 -12.82
CA TRP A 129 -0.74 13.22 -12.19
C TRP A 129 0.00 14.02 -13.25
N ARG A 130 0.00 15.34 -13.12
CA ARG A 130 0.86 16.23 -13.87
C ARG A 130 2.12 16.43 -13.04
N VAL A 131 3.22 15.89 -13.53
CA VAL A 131 4.55 16.10 -12.95
C VAL A 131 5.23 17.19 -13.77
N SER A 132 5.59 18.30 -13.12
CA SER A 132 6.40 19.33 -13.77
C SER A 132 7.82 18.82 -13.93
N ALA A 133 8.30 18.79 -15.18
CA ALA A 133 9.70 18.56 -15.51
C ALA A 133 10.57 19.76 -15.11
#